data_AF-A0A838J594-F1
#
_entry.id   AF-A0A838J594-F1
#
_cell.length_a   1.000
_cell.length_b   1.000
_cell.length_c   1.000
_cell.angle_alpha   90.00
_cell.angle_beta   90.00
_cell.angle_gamma   90.00
#
_symmetry.space_group_name_H-M   'P 1'
#
loop_
_entity.id
_entity.type
_entity.pdbx_description
1 polymer ?
#
loop_
_entity_poly.entity_id
_entity_poly.type
_entity_poly.pdbx_seq_one_letter_code
_entity_poly.pdbx_strand_id
1 'polypeptide(L)'
;MRFMKSLQPDFPETIELSPEDRKGVEAMQAEPAPWNIEIPLSTLAATPFPKFVVTSGEHNAFEAVADILTLQLRATLAVCAGKGHYIPDTGERFNQLLESFLQSTVTSASLSYPEKGGE
;
A
#
# COMPACT_ATOMS: atom_id res chain seq x y z
N MET A 1 -25.06 3.71 23.19
CA MET A 1 -24.45 4.87 22.49
C MET A 1 -24.52 6.12 23.37
N ARG A 2 -23.46 6.48 24.11
CA ARG A 2 -23.43 7.72 24.93
C ARG A 2 -22.21 8.62 24.67
N PHE A 3 -21.08 8.07 24.21
CA PHE A 3 -19.82 8.80 24.02
C PHE A 3 -19.84 9.82 22.87
N MET A 4 -20.34 9.46 21.68
CA MET A 4 -20.42 10.42 20.56
C MET A 4 -21.38 11.58 20.81
N LYS A 5 -22.40 11.39 21.65
CA LYS A 5 -23.41 12.42 21.96
C LYS A 5 -22.89 13.50 22.92
N SER A 6 -21.86 13.20 23.73
CA SER A 6 -21.20 14.17 24.61
C SER A 6 -20.14 15.01 23.90
N LEU A 7 -19.69 14.59 22.71
CA LEU A 7 -18.70 15.33 21.93
C LEU A 7 -19.29 16.54 21.19
N GLN A 8 -20.63 16.66 21.12
CA GLN A 8 -21.37 17.66 20.31
C GLN A 8 -20.61 18.03 19.01
N PRO A 9 -20.20 17.06 18.20
CA PRO A 9 -19.55 17.43 16.97
C PRO A 9 -20.60 18.07 16.07
N ASP A 10 -20.31 19.26 15.56
CA ASP A 10 -21.12 19.96 14.55
C ASP A 10 -20.96 19.26 13.19
N PHE A 11 -21.35 17.98 13.15
CA PHE A 11 -21.45 17.24 11.90
C PHE A 11 -22.82 17.51 11.31
N PRO A 12 -22.90 18.04 10.09
CA PRO A 12 -24.19 18.25 9.45
C PRO A 12 -24.89 16.90 9.26
N GLU A 13 -26.22 16.87 9.44
CA GLU A 13 -27.03 15.66 9.22
C GLU A 13 -26.93 15.16 7.78
N THR A 14 -26.66 16.07 6.84
CA THR A 14 -26.46 15.79 5.42
C THR A 14 -25.18 16.49 4.93
N ILE A 15 -24.39 15.76 4.13
CA ILE A 15 -23.24 16.32 3.42
C ILE A 15 -23.58 16.26 1.93
N GLU A 16 -23.56 17.41 1.26
CA GLU A 16 -23.59 17.44 -0.20
C GLU A 16 -22.20 17.12 -0.75
N LEU A 17 -22.07 15.94 -1.37
CA LEU A 17 -20.85 15.53 -2.05
C LEU A 17 -20.83 16.07 -3.47
N SER A 18 -19.69 16.63 -3.88
CA SER A 18 -19.41 16.91 -5.29
C SER A 18 -19.53 15.62 -6.11
N PRO A 19 -19.76 15.69 -7.44
CA PRO A 19 -19.79 14.49 -8.28
C PRO A 19 -18.50 13.65 -8.19
N GLU A 20 -17.35 14.29 -8.01
CA GLU A 20 -16.05 13.61 -7.87
C GLU A 20 -15.94 12.87 -6.53
N ASP A 21 -16.26 13.54 -5.42
CA ASP A 21 -16.23 12.93 -4.08
C ASP A 21 -17.26 11.81 -3.96
N ARG A 22 -18.45 12.00 -4.56
CA ARG A 22 -19.51 10.99 -4.58
C ARG A 22 -19.03 9.70 -5.22
N LYS A 23 -18.33 9.79 -6.36
CA LYS A 23 -17.75 8.62 -7.03
C LYS A 23 -16.73 7.90 -6.13
N GLY A 24 -15.90 8.65 -5.41
CA GLY A 24 -14.95 8.08 -4.45
C GLY A 24 -15.65 7.34 -3.30
N VAL A 25 -16.67 7.95 -2.71
CA VAL A 25 -17.47 7.36 -1.62
C VAL A 25 -18.20 6.10 -2.08
N GLU A 26 -18.86 6.15 -3.24
CA GLU A 26 -19.57 5.00 -3.81
C GLU A 26 -18.61 3.84 -4.09
N ALA A 27 -17.43 4.12 -4.62
CA ALA A 27 -16.39 3.10 -4.82
C ALA A 27 -15.97 2.47 -3.48
N MET A 28 -15.72 3.27 -2.45
CA MET A 28 -15.35 2.75 -1.12
C MET A 28 -16.46 1.95 -0.45
N GLN A 29 -17.73 2.32 -0.64
CA GLN A 29 -18.87 1.61 -0.06
C GLN A 29 -19.13 0.25 -0.73
N ALA A 30 -18.76 0.10 -2.00
CA ALA A 30 -18.91 -1.15 -2.72
C ALA A 30 -17.87 -2.20 -2.31
N GLU A 31 -16.73 -1.77 -1.76
CA GLU A 31 -15.67 -2.67 -1.33
C GLU A 31 -16.04 -3.38 -0.02
N PRO A 32 -15.80 -4.70 0.09
CA PRO A 32 -15.92 -5.39 1.36
C PRO A 32 -14.93 -4.79 2.36
N ALA A 33 -15.29 -4.85 3.64
CA ALA A 33 -14.40 -4.36 4.68
C ALA A 33 -13.02 -5.05 4.60
N PRO A 34 -11.89 -4.34 4.80
CA PRO A 34 -10.56 -4.90 4.57
C PRO A 34 -10.26 -6.19 5.34
N TRP A 35 -10.87 -6.37 6.52
CA TRP A 35 -10.73 -7.59 7.33
C TRP A 35 -11.49 -8.81 6.79
N ASN A 36 -12.37 -8.63 5.81
CA ASN A 36 -13.06 -9.71 5.11
C ASN A 36 -12.37 -10.07 3.79
N ILE A 37 -11.31 -9.34 3.40
CA ILE A 37 -10.59 -9.58 2.15
C ILE A 37 -9.47 -10.58 2.41
N GLU A 38 -9.56 -11.74 1.76
CA GLU A 38 -8.46 -12.70 1.75
C GLU A 38 -7.35 -12.23 0.80
N ILE A 39 -6.13 -12.13 1.32
CA ILE A 39 -4.95 -11.81 0.50
C ILE A 39 -4.46 -13.12 -0.13
N PRO A 40 -4.35 -13.23 -1.48
CA PRO A 40 -3.96 -14.47 -2.15
C PRO A 40 -2.43 -14.70 -2.07
N LEU A 41 -1.91 -14.88 -0.84
CA LEU A 41 -0.47 -14.90 -0.55
C LEU A 41 0.27 -16.01 -1.30
N SER A 42 -0.32 -17.20 -1.44
CA SER A 42 0.30 -18.30 -2.20
C SER A 42 0.44 -17.96 -3.69
N THR A 43 -0.59 -17.36 -4.28
CA THR A 43 -0.56 -16.92 -5.68
C THR A 43 0.49 -15.83 -5.87
N LEU A 44 0.52 -14.83 -4.98
CA LEU A 44 1.51 -13.75 -5.01
C LEU A 44 2.93 -14.28 -4.84
N ALA A 45 3.17 -15.21 -3.92
CA ALA A 45 4.46 -15.82 -3.69
C ALA A 45 4.99 -16.59 -4.91
N ALA A 46 4.09 -17.21 -5.70
CA ALA A 46 4.44 -17.96 -6.91
C ALA A 46 4.82 -17.08 -8.12
N THR A 47 4.55 -15.77 -8.06
CA THR A 47 4.87 -14.88 -9.18
C THR A 47 6.37 -14.57 -9.27
N PRO A 48 6.91 -14.30 -10.47
CA PRO A 48 8.34 -14.04 -10.64
C PRO A 48 8.73 -12.59 -10.33
N PHE A 49 7.78 -11.65 -10.29
CA PHE A 49 8.10 -10.26 -9.99
C PHE A 49 8.56 -10.12 -8.53
N PRO A 50 9.48 -9.19 -8.25
CA PRO A 50 9.97 -8.92 -6.90
C PRO A 50 8.89 -8.22 -6.06
N LYS A 51 8.89 -8.44 -4.74
CA LYS A 51 7.92 -7.86 -3.81
C LYS A 51 8.62 -6.88 -2.88
N PHE A 52 7.98 -5.76 -2.60
CA PHE A 52 8.47 -4.74 -1.69
C PHE A 52 7.42 -4.46 -0.63
N VAL A 53 7.81 -4.61 0.63
CA VAL A 53 6.99 -4.29 1.80
C VAL A 53 7.60 -3.04 2.44
N VAL A 54 6.75 -2.04 2.69
CA VAL A 54 7.17 -0.80 3.36
C VAL A 54 6.26 -0.57 4.55
N THR A 55 6.88 -0.24 5.68
CA THR A 55 6.18 0.09 6.93
C THR A 55 6.70 1.41 7.50
N SER A 56 5.96 2.03 8.42
CA SER A 56 6.38 3.27 9.07
C SER A 56 7.27 3.05 10.30
N GLY A 57 7.27 1.85 10.89
CA GLY A 57 7.97 1.58 12.14
C GLY A 57 7.24 2.11 13.38
N GLU A 58 6.04 2.69 13.22
CA GLU A 58 5.34 3.41 14.29
C GLU A 58 4.33 2.54 15.06
N HIS A 59 4.00 1.33 14.58
CA HIS A 59 3.02 0.47 15.22
C HIS A 59 3.38 -1.02 15.15
N ASN A 60 3.64 -1.64 16.30
CA ASN A 60 4.12 -3.03 16.42
C ASN A 60 3.23 -4.07 15.70
N ALA A 61 1.91 -3.88 15.69
CA ALA A 61 1.04 -4.82 14.98
C ALA A 61 1.25 -4.77 13.45
N PHE A 62 1.57 -3.60 12.91
CA PHE A 62 1.86 -3.47 11.47
C PHE A 62 3.26 -3.99 11.14
N GLU A 63 4.23 -3.82 12.04
CA GLU A 63 5.54 -4.47 11.91
C GLU A 63 5.40 -6.01 11.88
N ALA A 64 4.59 -6.58 12.77
CA ALA A 64 4.34 -8.02 12.78
C ALA A 64 3.66 -8.52 11.49
N VAL A 65 2.75 -7.74 10.92
CA VAL A 65 2.16 -8.03 9.60
C VAL A 65 3.22 -7.94 8.51
N ALA A 66 4.06 -6.90 8.52
CA ALA A 66 5.14 -6.70 7.55
C ALA A 66 6.16 -7.85 7.59
N ASP A 67 6.48 -8.37 8.77
CA ASP A 67 7.35 -9.54 8.95
C ASP A 67 6.75 -10.79 8.31
N ILE A 68 5.46 -11.06 8.55
CA ILE A 68 4.76 -12.21 7.95
C ILE A 68 4.71 -12.08 6.43
N LEU A 69 4.38 -10.90 5.90
CA LEU A 69 4.33 -10.66 4.46
C LEU A 69 5.72 -10.83 3.82
N THR A 70 6.76 -10.29 4.47
CA THR A 70 8.15 -10.43 4.03
C THR A 70 8.56 -11.89 3.95
N LEU A 71 8.26 -12.68 4.98
CA LEU A 71 8.57 -14.09 5.03
C LEU A 71 7.82 -14.88 3.95
N GLN A 72 6.49 -14.72 3.86
CA GLN A 72 5.66 -15.51 2.96
C GLN A 72 5.88 -15.17 1.49
N LEU A 73 6.12 -13.89 1.19
CA LEU A 73 6.29 -13.41 -0.18
C LEU A 73 7.75 -13.36 -0.64
N ARG A 74 8.70 -13.67 0.26
CA ARG A 74 10.15 -13.45 0.05
C ARG A 74 10.43 -12.03 -0.42
N ALA A 75 9.78 -11.06 0.23
CA ALA A 75 9.84 -9.66 -0.15
C ALA A 75 11.09 -8.98 0.43
N THR A 76 11.43 -7.83 -0.15
CA THR A 76 12.33 -6.87 0.51
C THR A 76 11.50 -6.01 1.47
N LEU A 77 11.99 -5.81 2.70
CA LEU A 77 11.37 -4.95 3.70
C LEU A 77 12.15 -3.64 3.86
N ALA A 78 11.44 -2.52 3.93
CA ALA A 78 12.01 -1.23 4.33
C ALA A 78 11.11 -0.49 5.33
N VAL A 79 11.74 0.30 6.20
CA VAL A 79 11.04 1.20 7.13
C VAL A 79 11.16 2.64 6.64
N CYS A 80 10.02 3.30 6.39
CA CYS A 80 9.90 4.69 5.99
C CYS A 80 9.14 5.50 7.06
N ALA A 81 9.85 5.91 8.10
CA ALA A 81 9.27 6.63 9.23
C ALA A 81 8.92 8.10 8.91
N GLY A 82 7.95 8.65 9.65
CA GLY A 82 7.67 10.10 9.70
C GLY A 82 6.25 10.51 9.29
N LYS A 83 5.44 9.59 8.77
CA LYS A 83 4.07 9.85 8.33
C LYS A 83 3.06 8.77 8.71
N GLY A 84 3.39 7.86 9.64
CA GLY A 84 2.47 6.80 10.06
C GLY A 84 1.90 6.02 8.86
N HIS A 85 0.58 5.95 8.73
CA HIS A 85 -0.10 5.25 7.62
C HIS A 85 -0.06 6.00 6.28
N TYR A 86 0.39 7.26 6.25
CA TYR A 86 0.58 8.05 5.02
C TYR A 86 2.03 7.99 4.52
N ILE A 87 2.62 6.79 4.44
CA ILE A 87 4.02 6.59 4.02
C ILE A 87 4.38 7.34 2.71
N PRO A 88 3.53 7.36 1.65
CA PRO A 88 3.83 8.11 0.43
C PRO A 88 4.05 9.62 0.66
N ASP A 89 3.42 10.21 1.67
CA ASP A 89 3.55 11.64 2.00
C ASP A 89 4.92 11.99 2.62
N THR A 90 5.78 10.99 2.86
CA THR A 90 7.20 11.24 3.18
C THR A 90 7.98 11.74 1.96
N GLY A 91 7.38 11.69 0.76
CA GLY A 91 7.90 12.25 -0.47
C GLY A 91 9.22 11.60 -0.88
N GLU A 92 10.27 12.41 -0.93
CA GLU A 92 11.61 12.01 -1.38
C GLU A 92 12.11 10.73 -0.68
N ARG A 93 11.85 10.59 0.62
CA ARG A 93 12.29 9.41 1.38
C ARG A 93 11.67 8.12 0.86
N PHE A 94 10.36 8.12 0.61
CA PHE A 94 9.68 6.96 0.04
C PHE A 94 10.12 6.71 -1.41
N ASN A 95 10.26 7.77 -2.20
CA ASN A 95 10.70 7.67 -3.59
C ASN A 95 12.09 7.01 -3.71
N GLN A 96 13.06 7.42 -2.89
CA GLN A 96 14.40 6.83 -2.88
C GLN A 96 14.39 5.34 -2.52
N LEU A 97 13.55 4.93 -1.55
CA LEU A 97 13.38 3.53 -1.19
C LEU A 97 12.81 2.72 -2.36
N LEU A 98 11.77 3.25 -3.02
CA LEU A 98 11.14 2.62 -4.16
C LEU A 98 12.10 2.52 -5.36
N GLU A 99 12.81 3.59 -5.70
CA GLU A 99 13.79 3.62 -6.78
C GLU A 99 14.93 2.63 -6.52
N SER A 100 15.46 2.59 -5.29
CA SER A 100 16.50 1.64 -4.91
C SER A 100 16.03 0.20 -5.07
N PHE A 101 14.80 -0.10 -4.64
CA PHE A 101 14.20 -1.41 -4.84
C PHE A 101 14.09 -1.75 -6.32
N LEU A 102 13.51 -0.86 -7.14
CA LEU A 102 13.34 -1.10 -8.57
C LEU A 102 14.68 -1.34 -9.28
N GLN A 103 15.69 -0.52 -9.00
CA GLN A 103 17.03 -0.67 -9.58
C GLN A 103 17.68 -2.01 -9.20
N SER A 104 17.53 -2.45 -7.94
CA SER A 104 18.06 -3.74 -7.50
C SER A 104 17.50 -4.94 -8.28
N THR A 105 16.28 -4.79 -8.80
CA THR A 105 15.57 -5.86 -9.52
C THR A 105 15.91 -5.91 -11.01
N VAL A 106 16.22 -4.75 -11.60
CA VAL A 106 16.68 -4.63 -13.00
C VAL A 106 18.09 -5.20 -13.16
N THR A 107 18.96 -5.06 -12.16
CA THR A 107 20.31 -5.64 -12.20
C THR A 107 20.31 -7.17 -12.16
N SER A 108 19.33 -7.81 -11.50
CA SER A 108 19.16 -9.26 -11.50
C SER A 108 18.48 -9.80 -12.76
N ALA A 109 17.69 -8.98 -13.46
CA ALA A 109 17.00 -9.33 -14.70
C ALA A 109 17.82 -8.89 -15.92
N SER A 110 19.00 -9.48 -16.13
CA SER A 110 19.67 -9.42 -17.43
C SER A 110 18.93 -10.29 -18.44
N LEU A 111 17.73 -9.86 -18.85
CA LEU A 111 17.00 -10.40 -19.98
C LEU A 111 17.25 -9.48 -21.17
N SER A 112 18.02 -10.01 -22.12
CA SER A 112 18.22 -9.47 -23.45
C SER A 112 16.87 -9.18 -24.12
N TYR A 113 16.61 -7.92 -24.45
CA TYR A 113 15.59 -7.56 -25.42
C TYR A 113 16.13 -7.87 -26.83
N PRO A 114 15.40 -8.59 -27.69
CA PRO A 114 15.76 -8.66 -29.10
C PRO A 114 15.58 -7.28 -29.73
N GLU A 115 16.64 -6.77 -30.35
CA GLU A 115 16.63 -5.60 -31.22
C GLU A 115 15.45 -5.71 -32.20
N LYS A 116 14.60 -4.68 -32.26
CA LYS A 116 13.56 -4.61 -33.28
C LYS A 116 14.22 -4.56 -34.65
N GLY A 117 14.01 -5.61 -35.45
CA GLY A 117 14.37 -5.64 -36.86
C GLY A 117 13.78 -4.42 -37.57
N GLY A 118 14.65 -3.73 -38.31
CA GLY A 118 14.27 -2.60 -39.15
C GLY A 118 13.44 -3.05 -40.35
N GLU A 119 12.57 -2.15 -40.77
CA GLU A 119 12.05 -2.06 -42.14
C GLU A 119 12.52 -0.72 -42.73
#